data_AF-A0A8C4PYD0-F1
#
_entry.id   AF-A0A8C4PYD0-F1
#
_cell.length_a   1.000
_cell.length_b   1.000
_cell.length_c   1.000
_cell.angle_alpha   90.00
_cell.angle_beta   90.00
_cell.angle_gamma   90.00
#
_symmetry.space_group_name_H-M   'P 1'
#
loop_
_entity.id
_entity.type
_entity.pdbx_description
1 polymer ?
#
loop_
_entity_poly.entity_id
_entity_poly.type
_entity_poly.pdbx_seq_one_letter_code
_entity_poly.pdbx_strand_id
1 'polypeptide(L)'
;MVSSDKFKSLLFIFVCCQPFSTPQFRTVDPCKQLWCSHPDNPYFCKTKKGPPLDGTECAPGKWCFKGHCIWQTVLEPARLDGSWGSWSPYGSCSRSCGTGVTYRTRKCDRPKPRNGGHDCAGLNYEYELCKTQPCPDSHQDFRAEQCAEMDGMFEYRGSVKHHWLPYEHPDPHKRCELHCQESGREGVYMRKAVHDGTICSYRGPPGICVRGECLDIGCDQDIWSNKRKDKCGVCGGDNSHCRTVKGMFTRKPKGKGECSTI
;
A
#
# COMPACT_ATOMS: atom_id res chain seq x y z
N MET A 1 18.89 -13.40 17.93
CA MET A 1 19.65 -12.13 17.77
C MET A 1 19.06 -11.14 18.78
N VAL A 2 19.70 -10.69 19.86
CA VAL A 2 21.04 -10.89 20.42
C VAL A 2 20.89 -11.38 21.87
N SER A 3 21.61 -12.45 22.15
CA SER A 3 21.76 -13.25 23.38
C SER A 3 21.47 -12.59 24.74
N SER A 4 20.52 -13.17 25.48
CA SER A 4 20.20 -12.91 26.90
C SER A 4 21.08 -13.69 27.88
N ASP A 5 22.32 -14.06 27.49
CA ASP A 5 23.10 -15.12 28.15
C ASP A 5 24.51 -14.74 28.63
N LYS A 6 24.79 -13.46 28.94
CA LYS A 6 26.11 -13.09 29.53
C LYS A 6 26.11 -12.14 30.73
N PHE A 7 24.98 -11.98 31.43
CA PHE A 7 24.95 -11.18 32.68
C PHE A 7 24.24 -11.86 33.86
N LYS A 8 24.10 -13.19 33.84
CA LYS A 8 23.50 -13.96 34.95
C LYS A 8 24.50 -14.45 36.01
N SER A 9 25.80 -14.17 35.89
CA SER A 9 26.81 -14.91 36.67
C SER A 9 27.50 -14.15 37.82
N LEU A 10 27.07 -12.95 38.21
CA LEU A 10 27.75 -12.19 39.29
C LEU A 10 26.84 -11.36 40.22
N LEU A 11 25.50 -11.47 40.10
CA LEU A 11 24.57 -10.55 40.77
C LEU A 11 23.63 -11.16 41.83
N PHE A 12 23.86 -12.39 42.28
CA PHE A 12 23.03 -13.03 43.33
C PHE A 12 23.54 -12.82 44.76
N ILE A 13 24.52 -11.94 44.98
CA ILE A 13 25.22 -11.78 46.27
C ILE A 13 25.00 -10.39 46.89
N PHE A 14 24.20 -9.50 46.31
CA PHE A 14 24.02 -8.15 46.85
C PHE A 14 22.57 -7.66 46.81
N VAL A 15 22.15 -6.97 47.88
CA VAL A 15 20.80 -6.40 48.08
C VAL A 15 20.87 -4.88 47.91
N CYS A 16 19.85 -4.26 47.31
CA CYS A 16 19.75 -2.80 47.27
C CYS A 16 19.55 -2.24 48.68
N CYS A 17 20.25 -1.16 49.01
CA CYS A 17 20.20 -0.55 50.34
C CYS A 17 20.26 0.98 50.22
N GLN A 18 19.66 1.72 51.16
CA GLN A 18 19.88 3.15 51.29
C GLN A 18 21.01 3.43 52.30
N PRO A 19 22.00 4.30 51.99
CA PRO A 19 22.99 4.69 52.98
C PRO A 19 22.28 5.35 54.18
N PHE A 20 22.67 4.97 55.40
CA PHE A 20 22.12 5.51 56.64
C PHE A 20 22.02 7.04 56.59
N SER A 21 20.82 7.55 56.86
CA SER A 21 20.53 8.97 56.98
C SER A 21 21.07 9.51 58.31
N THR A 22 22.36 9.85 58.35
CA THR A 22 22.87 10.72 59.42
C THR A 22 22.35 12.15 59.19
N PRO A 23 22.10 12.96 60.25
CA PRO A 23 21.43 14.26 60.12
C PRO A 23 22.25 15.33 59.38
N GLN A 24 23.45 14.98 58.92
CA GLN A 24 24.45 15.92 58.41
C GLN A 24 24.63 15.90 56.88
N PHE A 25 23.95 14.98 56.18
CA PHE A 25 23.93 14.96 54.70
C PHE A 25 22.49 14.91 54.19
N ARG A 26 21.97 16.07 53.80
CA ARG A 26 20.65 16.22 53.18
C ARG A 26 20.63 15.57 51.79
N THR A 27 19.64 14.69 51.60
CA THR A 27 19.06 14.25 50.32
C THR A 27 20.04 13.65 49.30
N VAL A 28 20.45 12.40 49.53
CA VAL A 28 20.99 11.57 48.44
C VAL A 28 19.81 11.30 47.49
N ASP A 29 19.85 11.86 46.28
CA ASP A 29 18.92 11.48 45.21
C ASP A 29 19.21 10.02 44.86
N PRO A 30 18.32 9.07 45.20
CA PRO A 30 18.56 7.64 45.06
C PRO A 30 18.85 7.21 43.62
N CYS A 31 18.49 8.05 42.64
CA CYS A 31 18.68 7.77 41.22
C CYS A 31 20.05 8.23 40.68
N LYS A 32 20.85 8.96 41.47
CA LYS A 32 22.19 9.40 41.03
C LYS A 32 23.23 8.28 41.09
N GLN A 33 23.09 7.34 42.02
CA GLN A 33 24.08 6.30 42.23
C GLN A 33 23.47 5.05 42.87
N LEU A 34 23.82 3.87 42.34
CA LEU A 34 23.36 2.60 42.85
C LEU A 34 24.14 2.19 44.11
N TRP A 35 23.40 1.78 45.15
CA TRP A 35 23.94 1.33 46.44
C TRP A 35 23.55 -0.13 46.70
N CYS A 36 24.54 -0.95 47.04
CA CYS A 36 24.38 -2.40 47.24
C CYS A 36 25.06 -2.84 48.56
N SER A 37 24.44 -3.74 49.31
CA SER A 37 24.99 -4.38 50.51
C SER A 37 25.05 -5.90 50.36
N HIS A 38 25.87 -6.57 51.16
CA HIS A 38 25.91 -8.03 51.20
C HIS A 38 24.73 -8.55 52.04
N PRO A 39 24.08 -9.68 51.70
CA PRO A 39 22.99 -10.28 52.47
C PRO A 39 23.32 -10.46 53.94
N ASP A 40 24.55 -10.87 54.25
CA ASP A 40 25.01 -11.12 55.61
C ASP A 40 25.32 -9.86 56.42
N ASN A 41 25.41 -8.69 55.76
CA ASN A 41 25.63 -7.41 56.44
C ASN A 41 24.86 -6.27 55.75
N PRO A 42 23.53 -6.18 55.96
CA PRO A 42 22.66 -5.26 55.25
C PRO A 42 22.90 -3.79 55.64
N TYR A 43 23.60 -3.53 56.75
CA TYR A 43 23.90 -2.20 57.26
C TYR A 43 25.06 -1.50 56.54
N PHE A 44 25.85 -2.24 55.75
CA PHE A 44 27.02 -1.69 55.06
C PHE A 44 26.81 -1.68 53.55
N CYS A 45 26.63 -0.48 52.99
CA CYS A 45 26.19 -0.29 51.61
C CYS A 45 27.30 0.41 50.81
N LYS A 46 27.72 -0.21 49.70
CA LYS A 46 28.76 0.30 48.80
C LYS A 46 28.15 0.80 47.50
N THR A 47 28.76 1.81 46.89
CA THR A 47 28.33 2.31 45.58
C THR A 47 28.92 1.51 44.43
N LYS A 48 28.15 1.35 43.35
CA LYS A 48 28.65 0.94 42.03
C LYS A 48 28.70 2.15 41.10
N LYS A 49 29.58 2.15 40.09
CA LYS A 49 29.89 3.29 39.21
C LYS A 49 28.74 3.80 38.30
N GLY A 50 27.50 3.39 38.51
CA GLY A 50 26.36 3.78 37.68
C GLY A 50 25.11 4.12 38.48
N PRO A 51 24.21 4.95 37.91
CA PRO A 51 22.88 5.16 38.47
C PRO A 51 22.05 3.87 38.37
N PRO A 52 21.00 3.73 39.20
CA PRO A 52 19.96 2.74 38.95
C PRO A 52 19.36 2.90 37.54
N LEU A 53 18.80 1.82 36.99
CA LEU A 53 18.15 1.85 35.68
C LEU A 53 16.89 2.73 35.72
N ASP A 54 16.57 3.34 34.58
CA ASP A 54 15.31 4.06 34.42
C ASP A 54 14.13 3.11 34.70
N GLY A 55 13.15 3.56 35.48
CA GLY A 55 12.04 2.75 35.99
C GLY A 55 12.31 2.05 37.32
N THR A 56 13.49 2.21 37.94
CA THR A 56 13.72 1.74 39.33
C THR A 56 12.89 2.57 40.30
N GLU A 57 12.08 1.95 41.15
CA GLU A 57 11.33 2.67 42.18
C GLU A 57 12.29 3.31 43.19
N CYS A 58 12.11 4.61 43.44
CA CYS A 58 13.04 5.41 44.24
C CYS A 58 12.40 6.02 45.50
N ALA A 59 11.07 6.11 45.52
CA ALA A 59 10.23 6.41 46.67
C ALA A 59 8.79 5.95 46.34
N PRO A 60 7.87 5.84 47.33
CA PRO A 60 6.48 5.48 47.04
C PRO A 60 5.86 6.39 45.97
N GLY A 61 5.53 5.82 44.81
CA GLY A 61 4.98 6.57 43.66
C GLY A 61 6.00 7.40 42.86
N LYS A 62 7.31 7.14 43.00
CA LYS A 62 8.39 7.78 42.24
C LYS A 62 9.35 6.77 41.66
N TRP A 63 9.90 7.06 40.49
CA TRP A 63 10.85 6.21 39.79
C TRP A 63 12.05 7.01 39.28
N CYS A 64 13.17 6.33 39.08
CA CYS A 64 14.35 6.88 38.47
C CYS A 64 14.13 7.12 36.98
N PHE A 65 14.45 8.33 36.51
CA PHE A 65 14.52 8.66 35.09
C PHE A 65 15.67 9.63 34.85
N LYS A 66 16.63 9.25 33.99
CA LYS A 66 17.84 10.04 33.69
C LYS A 66 18.60 10.49 34.95
N GLY A 67 18.65 9.62 35.96
CA GLY A 67 19.38 9.89 37.20
C GLY A 67 18.65 10.73 38.25
N HIS A 68 17.34 10.98 38.07
CA HIS A 68 16.51 11.74 39.00
C HIS A 68 15.31 10.95 39.50
N CYS A 69 14.99 11.08 40.80
CA CYS A 69 13.79 10.49 41.40
C CYS A 69 12.56 11.39 41.15
N ILE A 70 11.82 11.09 40.07
CA ILE A 70 10.63 11.85 39.67
C ILE A 70 9.36 11.06 40.00
N TRP A 71 8.25 11.76 40.24
CA TRP A 71 6.92 11.10 40.22
C TRP A 71 6.72 10.40 38.88
N GLN A 72 5.90 9.33 38.80
CA GLN A 72 5.26 8.99 37.53
C GLN A 72 4.37 10.17 37.17
N THR A 73 4.95 11.22 36.62
CA THR A 73 4.23 11.97 35.64
C THR A 73 4.08 11.02 34.48
N VAL A 74 2.84 10.78 34.10
CA VAL A 74 2.36 9.93 33.00
C VAL A 74 2.79 10.52 31.64
N LEU A 75 4.03 10.99 31.55
CA LEU A 75 4.61 11.82 30.50
C LEU A 75 5.68 11.04 29.72
N GLU A 76 5.48 9.74 29.52
CA GLU A 76 5.58 9.32 28.13
C GLU A 76 4.32 9.92 27.48
N PRO A 77 4.43 11.00 26.69
CA PRO A 77 3.26 11.61 26.10
C PRO A 77 2.48 10.51 25.40
N ALA A 78 1.19 10.38 25.73
CA ALA A 78 0.40 9.20 25.38
C ALA A 78 0.65 8.83 23.92
N ARG A 79 0.96 7.55 23.70
CA ARG A 79 1.10 7.00 22.36
C ARG A 79 -0.17 7.35 21.58
N LEU A 80 -0.01 8.15 20.53
CA LEU A 80 -1.14 8.61 19.73
C LEU A 80 -0.97 8.05 18.34
N ASP A 81 -1.80 7.07 18.01
CA ASP A 81 -1.85 6.52 16.66
C ASP A 81 -2.42 7.56 15.70
N GLY A 82 -1.97 7.50 14.45
CA GLY A 82 -2.42 8.36 13.39
C GLY A 82 -3.87 8.08 13.02
N SER A 83 -4.60 9.10 12.57
CA SER A 83 -5.89 8.91 11.93
C SER A 83 -6.01 9.73 10.66
N TRP A 84 -6.77 9.18 9.71
CA TRP A 84 -6.93 9.76 8.39
C TRP A 84 -7.62 11.11 8.46
N GLY A 85 -7.04 12.09 7.79
CA GLY A 85 -7.74 13.31 7.40
C GLY A 85 -8.81 13.04 6.36
N SER A 86 -9.63 14.06 6.10
CA SER A 86 -10.62 14.01 5.02
C SER A 86 -9.94 13.79 3.67
N TRP A 87 -10.60 13.06 2.79
CA TRP A 87 -10.20 12.97 1.38
C TRP A 87 -10.18 14.35 0.73
N SER A 88 -9.19 14.57 -0.14
CA SER A 88 -9.21 15.68 -1.08
C SER A 88 -10.40 15.53 -2.04
N PRO A 89 -10.83 16.62 -2.69
CA PRO A 89 -11.62 16.51 -3.90
C PRO A 89 -10.90 15.63 -4.92
N TYR A 90 -11.67 15.00 -5.82
CA TYR A 90 -11.11 14.32 -6.98
C TYR A 90 -10.40 15.32 -7.90
N GLY A 91 -9.27 14.90 -8.46
CA GLY A 91 -8.57 15.65 -9.49
C GLY A 91 -9.29 15.60 -10.84
N SER A 92 -8.66 16.19 -11.86
CA SER A 92 -9.13 16.11 -13.24
C SER A 92 -9.10 14.67 -13.75
N CYS A 93 -10.03 14.35 -14.67
CA CYS A 93 -10.04 13.06 -15.35
C CYS A 93 -8.79 12.92 -16.23
N SER A 94 -8.22 11.71 -16.28
CA SER A 94 -7.03 11.43 -17.09
C SER A 94 -7.27 11.54 -18.60
N ARG A 95 -8.54 11.47 -19.03
CA ARG A 95 -8.96 11.61 -20.42
C ARG A 95 -9.94 12.78 -20.56
N SER A 96 -9.90 13.42 -21.73
CA SER A 96 -10.82 14.48 -22.13
C SER A 96 -12.11 13.98 -22.80
N CYS A 97 -12.11 12.74 -23.27
CA CYS A 97 -13.28 12.04 -23.82
C CYS A 97 -13.29 10.56 -23.37
N GLY A 98 -14.48 9.95 -23.40
CA GLY A 98 -14.68 8.55 -23.02
C GLY A 98 -14.52 8.29 -21.52
N THR A 99 -14.03 7.09 -21.19
CA THR A 99 -13.81 6.67 -19.79
C THR A 99 -12.33 6.77 -19.45
N GLY A 100 -12.00 7.58 -18.45
CA GLY A 100 -10.67 7.72 -17.87
C GLY A 100 -10.65 7.42 -16.38
N VAL A 101 -9.59 7.83 -15.70
CA VAL A 101 -9.41 7.66 -14.26
C VAL A 101 -9.16 9.02 -13.60
N THR A 102 -9.77 9.23 -12.43
CA THR A 102 -9.43 10.33 -11.53
C THR A 102 -8.93 9.76 -10.21
N TYR A 103 -8.23 10.59 -9.43
CA TYR A 103 -7.73 10.20 -8.13
C TYR A 103 -7.95 11.29 -7.09
N ARG A 104 -8.01 10.85 -5.85
CA ARG A 104 -7.98 11.71 -4.66
C ARG A 104 -6.99 11.16 -3.66
N THR A 105 -6.58 12.00 -2.72
CA THR A 105 -5.62 11.64 -1.68
C THR A 105 -6.10 12.07 -0.31
N ARG A 106 -5.57 11.43 0.73
CA ARG A 106 -5.77 11.82 2.13
C ARG A 106 -4.44 11.78 2.86
N LYS A 107 -4.36 12.48 3.99
CA LYS A 107 -3.15 12.54 4.81
C LYS A 107 -3.41 11.91 6.17
N CYS A 108 -2.40 11.29 6.77
CA CYS A 108 -2.48 10.78 8.13
C CYS A 108 -2.15 11.91 9.12
N ASP A 109 -3.08 12.84 9.30
CA ASP A 109 -2.85 14.07 10.05
C ASP A 109 -3.98 14.48 11.02
N ARG A 110 -5.02 13.65 11.21
CA ARG A 110 -6.17 13.97 12.08
C ARG A 110 -6.48 12.88 13.14
N PRO A 111 -5.56 12.59 14.09
CA PRO A 111 -4.31 13.30 14.36
C PRO A 111 -3.12 12.67 13.64
N LYS A 112 -1.99 13.41 13.58
CA LYS A 112 -0.70 12.85 13.15
C LYS A 112 -0.15 11.90 14.25
N PRO A 113 0.43 10.74 13.90
CA PRO A 113 1.01 9.84 14.90
C PRO A 113 2.11 10.51 15.72
N ARG A 114 2.14 10.24 17.03
CA ARG A 114 3.12 10.77 17.99
C ARG A 114 3.53 9.70 19.01
N ASN A 115 4.73 9.85 19.56
CA ASN A 115 5.22 9.06 20.70
C ASN A 115 5.19 7.55 20.44
N GLY A 116 5.67 7.13 19.26
CA GLY A 116 5.66 5.72 18.86
C GLY A 116 4.28 5.19 18.43
N GLY A 117 3.30 6.07 18.21
CA GLY A 117 2.01 5.71 17.61
C GLY A 117 2.14 5.19 16.19
N HIS A 118 1.24 4.29 15.80
CA HIS A 118 1.19 3.70 14.46
C HIS A 118 0.77 4.73 13.40
N ASP A 119 1.32 4.60 12.20
CA ASP A 119 0.81 5.32 11.04
C ASP A 119 -0.57 4.77 10.61
N CYS A 120 -1.29 5.55 9.80
CA CYS A 120 -2.63 5.18 9.39
C CYS A 120 -2.63 3.90 8.52
N ALA A 121 -3.50 2.95 8.86
CA ALA A 121 -3.68 1.75 8.07
C ALA A 121 -4.48 2.03 6.78
N GLY A 122 -4.05 1.43 5.67
CA GLY A 122 -4.70 1.53 4.37
C GLY A 122 -4.03 2.49 3.39
N LEU A 123 -4.61 2.65 2.20
CA LEU A 123 -4.06 3.51 1.15
C LEU A 123 -4.34 4.99 1.45
N ASN A 124 -3.39 5.86 1.08
CA ASN A 124 -3.52 7.31 1.14
C ASN A 124 -4.00 7.92 -0.19
N TYR A 125 -4.27 7.09 -1.19
CA TYR A 125 -4.82 7.46 -2.48
C TYR A 125 -5.99 6.54 -2.82
N GLU A 126 -6.86 7.02 -3.70
CA GLU A 126 -7.99 6.27 -4.23
C GLU A 126 -8.22 6.68 -5.68
N TYR A 127 -8.46 5.68 -6.52
CA TYR A 127 -8.79 5.84 -7.92
C TYR A 127 -10.27 5.58 -8.16
N GLU A 128 -10.86 6.33 -9.08
CA GLU A 128 -12.23 6.15 -9.53
C GLU A 128 -12.32 6.35 -11.05
N LEU A 129 -13.24 5.64 -11.71
CA LEU A 129 -13.54 5.88 -13.12
C LEU A 129 -14.27 7.20 -13.29
N CYS A 130 -13.80 8.02 -14.22
CA CYS A 130 -14.47 9.24 -14.64
C CYS A 130 -14.98 9.08 -16.08
N LYS A 131 -16.23 9.48 -16.31
CA LYS A 131 -16.85 9.50 -17.64
C LYS A 131 -16.90 10.93 -18.14
N THR A 132 -16.40 11.12 -19.34
CA THR A 132 -16.42 12.41 -20.05
C THR A 132 -17.29 12.27 -21.30
N GLN A 133 -17.35 13.32 -22.11
CA GLN A 133 -18.06 13.27 -23.40
C GLN A 133 -17.56 12.11 -24.27
N PRO A 134 -18.43 11.44 -25.05
CA PRO A 134 -18.00 10.38 -25.95
C PRO A 134 -16.85 10.81 -26.86
N CYS A 135 -15.88 9.92 -27.08
CA CYS A 135 -14.82 10.18 -28.04
C CYS A 135 -15.38 10.09 -29.48
N PRO A 136 -14.83 10.86 -30.44
CA PRO A 136 -15.08 10.64 -31.86
C PRO A 136 -14.71 9.19 -32.26
N ASP A 137 -15.29 8.68 -33.34
CA ASP A 137 -15.11 7.27 -33.74
C ASP A 137 -13.65 6.86 -33.97
N SER A 138 -12.79 7.78 -34.38
CA SER A 138 -11.34 7.55 -34.53
C SER A 138 -10.57 7.42 -33.22
N HIS A 139 -11.19 7.76 -32.07
CA HIS A 139 -10.57 7.83 -30.74
C HIS A 139 -11.23 6.87 -29.72
N GLN A 140 -11.85 5.78 -30.20
CA GLN A 140 -12.49 4.82 -29.31
C GLN A 140 -11.45 3.97 -28.56
N ASP A 141 -10.34 3.59 -29.20
CA ASP A 141 -9.23 2.87 -28.58
C ASP A 141 -8.03 3.79 -28.30
N PHE A 142 -7.92 4.21 -27.06
CA PHE A 142 -6.87 5.11 -26.61
C PHE A 142 -5.46 4.52 -26.72
N ARG A 143 -5.31 3.18 -26.71
CA ARG A 143 -4.01 2.55 -26.95
C ARG A 143 -3.64 2.63 -28.43
N ALA A 144 -4.62 2.47 -29.32
CA ALA A 144 -4.39 2.57 -30.76
C ALA A 144 -3.92 3.98 -31.14
N GLU A 145 -4.50 5.02 -30.54
CA GLU A 145 -4.04 6.41 -30.71
C GLU A 145 -2.58 6.58 -30.30
N GLN A 146 -2.21 6.09 -29.11
CA GLN A 146 -0.83 6.16 -28.62
C GLN A 146 0.16 5.38 -29.50
N CYS A 147 -0.28 4.29 -30.15
CA CYS A 147 0.52 3.58 -31.13
C CYS A 147 0.66 4.36 -32.44
N ALA A 148 -0.43 4.96 -32.95
CA ALA A 148 -0.41 5.78 -34.17
C ALA A 148 0.49 7.01 -34.02
N GLU A 149 0.60 7.59 -32.82
CA GLU A 149 1.58 8.65 -32.52
C GLU A 149 3.04 8.20 -32.74
N MET A 150 3.32 6.89 -32.72
CA MET A 150 4.66 6.32 -32.96
C MET A 150 4.97 6.09 -34.44
N ASP A 151 3.99 6.18 -35.35
CA ASP A 151 4.10 5.85 -36.78
C ASP A 151 5.22 6.59 -37.53
N GLY A 152 5.64 7.75 -37.01
CA GLY A 152 6.76 8.55 -37.55
C GLY A 152 7.84 8.90 -36.53
N MET A 153 7.75 8.42 -35.29
CA MET A 153 8.69 8.75 -34.21
C MET A 153 9.62 7.59 -33.85
N PHE A 154 9.24 6.35 -34.16
CA PHE A 154 9.96 5.16 -33.74
C PHE A 154 10.64 4.44 -34.92
N GLU A 155 11.97 4.48 -34.99
CA GLU A 155 12.75 3.72 -35.96
C GLU A 155 12.81 2.24 -35.55
N TYR A 156 12.24 1.37 -36.39
CA TYR A 156 12.24 -0.07 -36.18
C TYR A 156 12.61 -0.79 -37.48
N ARG A 157 13.55 -1.75 -37.39
CA ARG A 157 14.08 -2.51 -38.53
C ARG A 157 14.51 -1.63 -39.72
N GLY A 158 15.09 -0.46 -39.45
CA GLY A 158 15.61 0.46 -40.46
C GLY A 158 14.54 1.24 -41.24
N SER A 159 13.29 1.23 -40.79
CA SER A 159 12.23 2.13 -41.28
C SER A 159 11.69 2.97 -40.12
N VAL A 160 11.36 4.23 -40.42
CA VAL A 160 10.69 5.16 -39.50
C VAL A 160 9.20 5.24 -39.79
N LYS A 161 8.76 4.82 -40.98
CA LYS A 161 7.34 4.81 -41.36
C LYS A 161 6.76 3.43 -41.09
N HIS A 162 5.97 3.35 -40.03
CA HIS A 162 5.19 2.17 -39.68
C HIS A 162 3.72 2.55 -39.55
N HIS A 163 2.86 1.55 -39.53
CA HIS A 163 1.46 1.71 -39.11
C HIS A 163 1.24 0.81 -37.91
N TRP A 164 1.44 1.36 -36.72
CA TRP A 164 1.42 0.64 -35.46
C TRP A 164 -0.01 0.43 -34.98
N LEU A 165 -0.33 -0.84 -34.72
CA LEU A 165 -1.60 -1.26 -34.15
C LEU A 165 -1.43 -1.56 -32.65
N PRO A 166 -2.48 -1.39 -31.83
CA PRO A 166 -2.42 -1.72 -30.41
C PRO A 166 -2.10 -3.20 -30.22
N TYR A 167 -1.28 -3.49 -29.20
CA TYR A 167 -0.96 -4.86 -28.79
C TYR A 167 -1.20 -5.04 -27.28
N GLU A 168 -2.00 -6.04 -26.93
CA GLU A 168 -2.19 -6.48 -25.54
C GLU A 168 -1.13 -7.54 -25.22
N HIS A 169 -0.18 -7.21 -24.34
CA HIS A 169 0.86 -8.14 -23.93
C HIS A 169 0.25 -9.34 -23.15
N PRO A 170 0.71 -10.58 -23.41
CA PRO A 170 0.18 -11.77 -22.73
C PRO A 170 0.43 -11.75 -21.21
N ASP A 171 1.62 -11.30 -20.79
CA ASP A 171 1.96 -11.03 -19.38
C ASP A 171 1.15 -9.83 -18.84
N PRO A 172 0.30 -10.03 -17.81
CA PRO A 172 -0.50 -8.97 -17.20
C PRO A 172 0.30 -7.76 -16.69
N HIS A 173 1.51 -7.99 -16.17
CA HIS A 173 2.34 -6.92 -15.61
C HIS A 173 2.88 -5.95 -16.66
N LYS A 174 2.91 -6.38 -17.93
CA LYS A 174 3.36 -5.54 -19.06
C LYS A 174 2.22 -4.93 -19.85
N ARG A 175 0.96 -5.19 -19.48
CA ARG A 175 -0.20 -4.67 -20.23
C ARG A 175 -0.32 -3.15 -20.18
N CYS A 176 0.28 -2.49 -19.19
CA CYS A 176 0.31 -1.03 -19.12
C CYS A 176 1.63 -0.40 -19.61
N GLU A 177 2.50 -1.22 -20.20
CA GLU A 177 3.53 -0.75 -21.12
C GLU A 177 2.91 -0.54 -22.51
N LEU A 178 3.41 0.43 -23.26
CA LEU A 178 2.99 0.65 -24.64
C LEU A 178 3.72 -0.34 -25.55
N HIS A 179 3.06 -1.45 -25.84
CA HIS A 179 3.45 -2.37 -26.89
C HIS A 179 2.56 -2.15 -28.11
N CYS A 180 3.16 -2.10 -29.30
CA CYS A 180 2.43 -1.99 -30.56
C CYS A 180 2.95 -3.02 -31.56
N GLN A 181 2.12 -3.40 -32.52
CA GLN A 181 2.43 -4.43 -33.51
C GLN A 181 2.24 -3.93 -34.93
N GLU A 182 2.97 -4.53 -35.87
CA GLU A 182 2.77 -4.34 -37.30
C GLU A 182 1.96 -5.53 -37.85
N SER A 183 0.73 -5.29 -38.30
CA SER A 183 -0.09 -6.26 -39.05
C SER A 183 -0.13 -7.69 -38.46
N GLY A 184 -0.38 -7.80 -37.14
CA GLY A 184 -0.53 -9.09 -36.45
C GLY A 184 0.77 -9.79 -36.02
N ARG A 185 1.91 -9.09 -36.08
CA ARG A 185 3.19 -9.57 -35.54
C ARG A 185 3.25 -9.45 -34.01
N GLU A 186 4.30 -10.02 -33.42
CA GLU A 186 4.58 -9.85 -31.99
C GLU A 186 4.75 -8.36 -31.63
N GLY A 187 4.24 -7.99 -30.46
CA GLY A 187 4.30 -6.62 -29.97
C GLY A 187 5.72 -6.15 -29.69
N VAL A 188 6.02 -4.93 -30.12
CA VAL A 188 7.27 -4.23 -29.86
C VAL A 188 7.04 -3.21 -28.76
N TYR A 189 7.87 -3.24 -27.73
CA TYR A 189 7.83 -2.27 -26.64
C TYR A 189 8.35 -0.90 -27.11
N MET A 190 7.49 0.12 -26.99
CA MET A 190 7.78 1.50 -27.41
C MET A 190 8.55 2.33 -26.38
N ARG A 191 9.11 1.69 -25.34
CA ARG A 191 9.88 2.36 -24.25
C ARG A 191 9.09 3.42 -23.47
N LYS A 192 7.76 3.33 -23.49
CA LYS A 192 6.84 4.24 -22.81
C LYS A 192 5.75 3.43 -22.11
N ALA A 193 5.26 3.92 -20.98
CA ALA A 193 4.02 3.43 -20.40
C ALA A 193 2.81 3.99 -21.16
N VAL A 194 1.69 3.29 -21.15
CA VAL A 194 0.44 3.88 -21.66
C VAL A 194 -0.08 4.94 -20.69
N HIS A 195 -0.85 5.89 -21.22
CA HIS A 195 -1.50 6.92 -20.41
C HIS A 195 -2.56 6.33 -19.46
N ASP A 196 -2.70 6.92 -18.28
CA ASP A 196 -3.72 6.54 -17.31
C ASP A 196 -5.12 6.63 -17.92
N GLY A 197 -5.95 5.61 -17.71
CA GLY A 197 -7.24 5.49 -18.38
C GLY A 197 -7.24 4.64 -19.66
N THR A 198 -6.06 4.16 -20.11
CA THR A 198 -5.98 3.20 -21.21
C THR A 198 -6.46 1.82 -20.76
N ILE A 199 -7.28 1.15 -21.57
CA ILE A 199 -7.72 -0.22 -21.27
C ILE A 199 -6.50 -1.16 -21.33
N CYS A 200 -6.37 -2.02 -20.31
CA CYS A 200 -5.28 -3.00 -20.25
C CYS A 200 -5.69 -4.41 -20.65
N SER A 201 -6.98 -4.75 -20.65
CA SER A 201 -7.44 -6.04 -21.16
C SER A 201 -8.65 -5.92 -22.07
N TYR A 202 -8.52 -6.45 -23.28
CA TYR A 202 -9.59 -6.46 -24.29
C TYR A 202 -10.37 -7.78 -24.27
N ARG A 203 -9.71 -8.88 -23.94
CA ARG A 203 -10.30 -10.23 -23.93
C ARG A 203 -10.63 -10.76 -22.54
N GLY A 204 -10.01 -10.20 -21.51
CA GLY A 204 -10.17 -10.62 -20.13
C GLY A 204 -11.25 -9.84 -19.37
N PRO A 205 -11.23 -9.94 -18.04
CA PRO A 205 -11.96 -9.01 -17.18
C PRO A 205 -11.60 -7.57 -17.55
N PRO A 206 -12.56 -6.63 -17.52
CA PRO A 206 -12.26 -5.25 -17.85
C PRO A 206 -11.22 -4.71 -16.86
N GLY A 207 -10.20 -4.04 -17.38
CA GLY A 207 -9.14 -3.46 -16.57
C GLY A 207 -8.62 -2.18 -17.21
N ILE A 208 -8.06 -1.30 -16.39
CA ILE A 208 -7.59 0.03 -16.78
C ILE A 208 -6.21 0.31 -16.22
N CYS A 209 -5.37 0.97 -17.02
CA CYS A 209 -4.03 1.35 -16.61
C CYS A 209 -4.06 2.58 -15.71
N VAL A 210 -3.37 2.48 -14.58
CA VAL A 210 -3.14 3.59 -13.64
C VAL A 210 -1.72 3.49 -13.10
N ARG A 211 -0.91 4.52 -13.36
CA ARG A 211 0.50 4.59 -12.94
C ARG A 211 1.34 3.36 -13.35
N GLY A 212 1.05 2.81 -14.53
CA GLY A 212 1.77 1.66 -15.07
C GLY A 212 1.27 0.30 -14.59
N GLU A 213 0.27 0.24 -13.72
CA GLU A 213 -0.35 -1.00 -13.25
C GLU A 213 -1.73 -1.20 -13.89
N CYS A 214 -2.06 -2.45 -14.22
CA CYS A 214 -3.37 -2.83 -14.75
C CYS A 214 -4.31 -3.13 -13.58
N LEU A 215 -5.23 -2.21 -13.31
CA LEU A 215 -6.23 -2.37 -12.25
C LEU A 215 -7.49 -3.04 -12.81
N ASP A 216 -7.93 -4.11 -12.16
CA ASP A 216 -9.19 -4.79 -12.49
C ASP A 216 -10.38 -3.87 -12.17
N ILE A 217 -11.37 -3.83 -13.06
CA ILE A 217 -12.63 -3.10 -12.85
C ILE A 217 -13.72 -4.13 -12.57
N GLY A 218 -14.41 -3.96 -11.44
CA GLY A 218 -15.59 -4.74 -11.11
C GLY A 218 -16.71 -4.56 -12.14
N CYS A 219 -17.59 -5.54 -12.26
CA CYS A 219 -18.74 -5.44 -13.17
C CYS A 219 -19.71 -4.28 -12.85
N ASP A 220 -19.60 -3.70 -11.64
CA ASP A 220 -20.29 -2.52 -11.13
C ASP A 220 -19.55 -1.20 -11.39
N GLN A 221 -18.49 -1.23 -12.22
CA GLN A 221 -17.71 -0.06 -12.65
C GLN A 221 -16.86 0.59 -11.52
N ASP A 222 -16.52 -0.17 -10.49
CA ASP A 222 -15.63 0.26 -9.41
C ASP A 222 -14.27 -0.46 -9.51
N ILE A 223 -13.18 0.29 -9.41
CA ILE A 223 -11.79 -0.18 -9.50
C ILE A 223 -11.39 -1.04 -8.30
N TRP A 224 -12.06 -0.86 -7.15
CA TRP A 224 -11.78 -1.61 -5.93
C TRP A 224 -12.79 -2.75 -5.69
N SER A 225 -13.74 -2.92 -6.61
CA SER A 225 -14.75 -3.97 -6.53
C SER A 225 -14.23 -5.27 -7.16
N ASN A 226 -14.33 -6.36 -6.39
CA ASN A 226 -14.03 -7.71 -6.86
C ASN A 226 -15.23 -8.41 -7.51
N LYS A 227 -16.35 -7.71 -7.73
CA LYS A 227 -17.56 -8.30 -8.33
C LYS A 227 -17.33 -8.63 -9.79
N ARG A 228 -17.81 -9.81 -10.21
CA ARG A 228 -17.76 -10.29 -11.59
C ARG A 228 -19.17 -10.59 -12.09
N LYS A 229 -19.35 -10.57 -13.41
CA LYS A 229 -20.59 -11.02 -14.03
C LYS A 229 -20.70 -12.54 -13.87
N ASP A 230 -21.91 -13.01 -13.59
CA ASP A 230 -22.23 -14.43 -13.62
C ASP A 230 -22.33 -14.94 -15.08
N LYS A 231 -22.65 -16.23 -15.28
CA LYS A 231 -22.79 -16.82 -16.63
C LYS A 231 -23.95 -16.22 -17.43
N CYS A 232 -24.85 -15.52 -16.77
CA CYS A 232 -25.98 -14.82 -17.36
C CYS A 232 -25.66 -13.36 -17.71
N GLY A 233 -24.46 -12.88 -17.38
CA GLY A 233 -24.05 -11.50 -17.57
C GLY A 233 -24.50 -10.55 -16.46
N VAL A 234 -25.08 -11.07 -15.37
CA VAL A 234 -25.57 -10.28 -14.23
C VAL A 234 -24.42 -10.03 -13.26
N CYS A 235 -24.19 -8.76 -12.90
CA CYS A 235 -23.12 -8.38 -11.99
C CYS A 235 -23.40 -8.87 -10.56
N GLY A 236 -22.52 -9.70 -10.00
CA GLY A 236 -22.74 -10.33 -8.69
C GLY A 236 -23.92 -11.31 -8.67
N GLY A 237 -24.33 -11.80 -9.84
CA GLY A 237 -25.44 -12.74 -9.97
C GLY A 237 -25.09 -14.16 -9.50
N ASP A 238 -26.14 -14.95 -9.30
CA ASP A 238 -26.09 -16.34 -8.82
C ASP A 238 -26.32 -17.37 -9.93
N ASN A 239 -26.37 -16.94 -11.20
CA ASN A 239 -26.74 -17.72 -12.39
C ASN A 239 -28.22 -18.13 -12.47
N SER A 240 -29.12 -17.51 -11.70
CA SER A 240 -30.56 -17.80 -11.78
C SER A 240 -31.28 -17.10 -12.94
N HIS A 241 -30.70 -16.02 -13.47
CA HIS A 241 -31.33 -15.14 -14.47
C HIS A 241 -31.35 -15.68 -15.91
N CYS A 242 -30.67 -16.78 -16.18
CA CYS A 242 -30.62 -17.39 -17.50
C CYS A 242 -30.59 -18.91 -17.39
N ARG A 243 -30.83 -19.58 -18.52
CA ARG A 243 -30.71 -21.03 -18.63
C ARG A 243 -29.72 -21.39 -19.72
N THR A 244 -28.95 -22.45 -19.49
CA THR A 244 -28.04 -22.96 -20.52
C THR A 244 -28.84 -23.65 -21.63
N VAL A 245 -28.68 -23.21 -22.87
CA VAL A 245 -29.22 -23.89 -24.06
C VAL A 245 -28.07 -24.64 -24.73
N LYS A 246 -28.23 -25.95 -24.94
CA LYS A 246 -27.25 -26.78 -25.68
C LYS A 246 -27.92 -27.30 -26.95
N GLY A 247 -27.25 -27.17 -28.10
CA GLY A 247 -27.73 -27.68 -29.39
C GLY A 247 -26.58 -28.24 -30.23
N MET A 248 -26.85 -29.25 -31.05
CA MET A 248 -25.89 -29.77 -32.04
C MET A 248 -26.06 -29.02 -33.35
N PHE A 249 -25.02 -28.30 -33.78
CA PHE A 249 -24.99 -27.66 -35.09
C PHE A 249 -24.50 -28.66 -36.14
N THR A 250 -25.40 -29.16 -36.98
CA THR A 250 -25.02 -29.85 -38.22
C THR A 250 -24.77 -28.81 -39.31
N ARG A 251 -23.50 -28.56 -39.67
CA ARG A 251 -23.16 -27.74 -40.83
C ARG A 251 -23.68 -28.42 -42.10
N LYS A 252 -24.72 -27.87 -42.73
CA LYS A 252 -25.09 -28.25 -44.10
C LYS A 252 -24.21 -27.46 -45.08
N PRO A 253 -23.50 -28.10 -46.01
CA PRO A 253 -22.81 -27.39 -47.07
C PRO A 253 -23.84 -26.90 -48.09
N LYS A 254 -24.33 -25.67 -47.95
CA LYS A 254 -25.01 -24.95 -49.02
C LYS A 254 -24.44 -23.53 -49.11
N GLY A 255 -24.15 -23.13 -50.35
CA GLY A 255 -23.34 -21.97 -50.72
C GLY A 255 -23.81 -20.63 -50.15
N LYS A 256 -22.83 -19.71 -50.06
CA LYS A 256 -22.90 -18.31 -49.62
C LYS A 256 -23.55 -18.08 -48.24
N GLY A 257 -22.72 -18.34 -47.22
CA GLY A 257 -22.44 -17.46 -46.08
C GLY A 257 -23.58 -16.63 -45.48
N GLU A 258 -24.45 -17.27 -44.71
CA GLU A 258 -25.17 -16.60 -43.62
C GLU A 258 -24.63 -17.11 -42.29
N CYS A 259 -23.99 -16.25 -41.52
CA CYS A 259 -23.65 -16.52 -40.12
C CYS A 259 -24.93 -16.38 -39.30
N SER A 260 -25.33 -17.43 -38.58
CA SER A 260 -26.44 -17.36 -37.65
C SER A 260 -26.05 -16.47 -36.46
N THR A 261 -26.77 -15.36 -36.27
CA THR A 261 -26.62 -14.45 -35.14
C THR A 261 -27.10 -15.12 -33.86
N ILE A 262 -26.28 -15.10 -32.81
CA ILE A 262 -26.65 -15.45 -31.42
C ILE A 262 -27.24 -14.21 -30.76
#